data_AF-A0A913XL82-F1
#
_entry.id   AF-A0A913XL82-F1
#
_cell.length_a   1.000
_cell.length_b   1.000
_cell.length_c   1.000
_cell.angle_alpha   90.00
_cell.angle_beta   90.00
_cell.angle_gamma   90.00
#
_symmetry.space_group_name_H-M   'P 1'
#
loop_
_entity.id
_entity.type
_entity.pdbx_description
1 polymer ?
#
loop_
_entity_poly.entity_id
_entity_poly.type
_entity_poly.pdbx_seq_one_letter_code
_entity_poly.pdbx_strand_id
1 'polypeptide(L)'
;MMLLVFVTITLWCYGNGADVKCMGDAMSKPKIDNNDTCLLACGPKEKCYCDDTSASKSFKDCNQQCRAAKMPNNETIQECSDMECKGFDVCYQGCFGTRCPKAYCKSRKSCNQECAGQCTKLVCSSPECIQQCSNCTMECTSEVKKCGHFCRGGHCKSICGKNSECSCETYSNPSTKCTVVIVAHAAKVSAPFFVYLIGLFFFVKNIAKLIDM
;
A
#
# COMPACT_ATOMS: atom_id res chain seq x y z
N MET A 1 32.44 44.93 30.31
CA MET A 1 33.06 43.60 30.21
C MET A 1 31.97 42.58 30.48
N MET A 2 31.32 42.09 29.43
CA MET A 2 30.09 41.28 29.53
C MET A 2 30.44 39.85 29.11
N LEU A 3 30.38 38.93 30.08
CA LEU A 3 30.77 37.53 29.92
C LEU A 3 29.67 36.80 29.11
N LEU A 4 29.98 36.46 27.86
CA LEU A 4 29.12 35.60 27.02
C LEU A 4 29.40 34.14 27.37
N VAL A 5 28.49 33.53 28.12
CA VAL A 5 28.50 32.09 28.43
C VAL A 5 27.93 31.34 27.22
N PHE A 6 28.80 30.70 26.45
CA PHE A 6 28.40 29.77 25.40
C PHE A 6 27.97 28.44 26.02
N VAL A 7 26.65 28.24 26.12
CA VAL A 7 26.08 26.93 26.43
C VAL A 7 26.15 26.08 25.16
N THR A 8 27.15 25.22 25.06
CA THR A 8 27.21 24.17 24.04
C THR A 8 26.20 23.09 24.38
N ILE A 9 25.03 23.14 23.75
CA ILE A 9 24.05 22.05 23.78
C ILE A 9 24.61 20.94 22.89
N THR A 10 25.16 19.90 23.51
CA THR A 10 25.47 18.64 22.83
C THR A 10 24.14 17.96 22.46
N LEU A 11 23.71 18.16 21.21
CA LEU A 11 22.57 17.45 20.65
C LEU A 11 22.96 15.97 20.50
N TRP A 12 22.58 15.14 21.46
CA TRP A 12 22.67 13.70 21.33
C TRP A 12 21.63 13.26 20.28
N CYS A 13 22.06 13.05 19.04
CA CYS A 13 21.29 12.31 18.07
C CYS A 13 21.22 10.85 18.55
N TYR A 14 20.20 10.53 19.35
CA TYR A 14 19.76 9.15 19.54
C TYR A 14 19.27 8.65 18.18
N GLY A 15 20.15 7.96 17.46
CA GLY A 15 19.82 7.23 16.25
C GLY A 15 18.94 6.04 16.63
N ASN A 16 17.63 6.27 16.72
CA ASN A 16 16.66 5.19 16.79
C ASN A 16 16.67 4.48 15.43
N GLY A 17 16.96 3.17 15.47
CA GLY A 17 16.99 2.30 14.31
C GLY A 17 15.70 2.39 13.49
N ALA A 18 15.82 2.14 12.19
CA ALA A 18 14.71 2.34 11.26
C ALA A 18 13.54 1.40 11.60
N ASP A 19 12.50 1.95 12.19
CA ASP A 19 11.29 1.24 12.63
C ASP A 19 10.51 0.71 11.42
N VAL A 20 10.37 -0.60 11.29
CA VAL A 20 9.28 -1.18 10.50
C VAL A 20 8.00 -1.01 11.31
N LYS A 21 7.05 -0.26 10.77
CA LYS A 21 5.75 -0.04 11.43
C LYS A 21 4.80 -1.16 11.03
N CYS A 22 4.95 -2.32 11.66
CA CYS A 22 3.87 -3.31 11.71
C CYS A 22 2.95 -2.97 12.88
N MET A 23 1.97 -2.10 12.62
CA MET A 23 1.02 -1.60 13.64
C MET A 23 -0.37 -2.17 13.39
N GLY A 24 -0.92 -2.85 14.39
CA GLY A 24 -2.28 -3.39 14.38
C GLY A 24 -2.81 -3.48 15.81
N ASP A 25 -4.09 -3.81 15.94
CA ASP A 25 -4.85 -3.66 17.18
C ASP A 25 -4.32 -4.56 18.32
N ALA A 26 -4.81 -4.33 19.54
CA ALA A 26 -4.34 -4.89 20.83
C ALA A 26 -4.10 -6.42 20.92
N MET A 27 -4.48 -7.19 19.90
CA MET A 27 -4.27 -8.63 19.79
C MET A 27 -2.93 -9.06 19.19
N SER A 28 -2.22 -8.19 18.46
CA SER A 28 -1.02 -8.60 17.70
C SER A 28 0.23 -7.88 18.17
N LYS A 29 1.05 -8.58 18.95
CA LYS A 29 2.50 -8.40 18.77
C LYS A 29 2.81 -8.88 17.34
N PRO A 30 3.48 -8.11 16.48
CA PRO A 30 3.93 -8.61 15.20
C PRO A 30 4.72 -9.89 15.44
N LYS A 31 4.25 -11.01 14.89
CA LYS A 31 4.95 -12.29 14.97
C LYS A 31 5.75 -12.45 13.70
N ILE A 32 7.04 -12.69 13.88
CA ILE A 32 7.97 -13.09 12.84
C ILE A 32 7.85 -14.62 12.77
N ASP A 33 7.44 -15.14 11.63
CA ASP A 33 7.62 -16.56 11.35
C ASP A 33 9.06 -16.82 10.88
N ASN A 34 9.46 -18.09 10.76
CA ASN A 34 10.81 -18.45 10.32
C ASN A 34 11.13 -18.02 8.86
N ASN A 35 10.21 -17.30 8.19
CA ASN A 35 10.27 -16.91 6.78
C ASN A 35 10.28 -15.39 6.57
N ASP A 36 10.61 -14.58 7.59
CA ASP A 36 10.69 -13.12 7.51
C ASP A 36 9.36 -12.43 7.12
N THR A 37 8.22 -13.02 7.53
CA THR A 37 6.89 -12.46 7.29
C THR A 37 6.42 -11.63 8.47
N CYS A 38 5.94 -10.41 8.21
CA CYS A 38 5.18 -9.65 9.22
C CYS A 38 3.73 -10.13 9.27
N LEU A 39 3.34 -10.80 10.37
CA LEU A 39 1.96 -11.24 10.61
C LEU A 39 1.21 -10.22 11.48
N LEU A 40 0.08 -9.71 10.98
CA LEU A 40 -0.72 -8.69 11.66
C LEU A 40 -2.21 -9.05 11.73
N ALA A 41 -2.79 -8.95 12.94
CA ALA A 41 -4.22 -9.08 13.15
C ALA A 41 -4.84 -7.68 13.29
N CYS A 42 -5.80 -7.34 12.43
CA CYS A 42 -6.48 -6.05 12.45
C CYS A 42 -7.68 -6.07 13.40
N GLY A 43 -8.00 -4.93 13.99
CA GLY A 43 -9.18 -4.75 14.83
C GLY A 43 -9.92 -3.43 14.53
N PRO A 44 -10.93 -3.08 15.35
CA PRO A 44 -11.89 -2.02 15.06
C PRO A 44 -11.38 -0.59 15.29
N LYS A 45 -10.35 -0.37 16.12
CA LYS A 45 -10.03 0.98 16.63
C LYS A 45 -8.75 1.58 16.05
N GLU A 46 -7.84 0.76 15.56
CA GLU A 46 -6.56 1.23 15.02
C GLU A 46 -6.42 0.93 13.52
N LYS A 47 -5.75 1.82 12.80
CA LYS A 47 -5.43 1.60 11.38
C LYS A 47 -4.53 0.37 11.26
N CYS A 48 -4.90 -0.56 10.39
CA CYS A 48 -4.11 -1.77 10.18
C CYS A 48 -3.06 -1.52 9.10
N TYR A 49 -1.83 -1.23 9.53
CA TYR A 49 -0.77 -0.71 8.65
C TYR A 49 0.48 -1.58 8.68
N CYS A 50 0.91 -1.99 7.49
CA CYS A 50 2.19 -2.63 7.22
C CYS A 50 2.98 -1.68 6.32
N ASP A 51 4.10 -1.15 6.79
CA ASP A 51 4.95 -0.27 5.99
C ASP A 51 6.44 -0.50 6.19
N ASP A 52 7.06 -1.01 5.14
CA ASP A 52 8.51 -1.15 4.98
C ASP A 52 9.07 -0.07 4.04
N THR A 53 8.84 1.20 4.39
CA THR A 53 9.53 2.36 3.78
C THR A 53 10.88 2.67 4.45
N SER A 54 11.22 1.92 5.50
CA SER A 54 12.45 2.06 6.27
C SER A 54 13.63 1.41 5.54
N ALA A 55 14.79 2.07 5.52
CA ALA A 55 16.02 1.56 4.90
C ALA A 55 16.64 0.33 5.61
N SER A 56 16.05 -0.11 6.73
CA SER A 56 16.48 -1.28 7.50
C SER A 56 15.82 -2.54 6.96
N LYS A 57 16.58 -3.31 6.19
CA LYS A 57 16.19 -4.64 5.73
C LYS A 57 15.87 -5.54 6.92
N SER A 58 14.60 -5.89 7.14
CA SER A 58 14.29 -7.04 7.98
C SER A 58 13.14 -7.92 7.49
N PHE A 59 12.25 -7.44 6.62
CA PHE A 59 11.10 -8.23 6.19
C PHE A 59 10.96 -8.24 4.68
N LYS A 60 10.62 -9.42 4.17
CA LYS A 60 10.34 -9.59 2.75
C LYS A 60 8.86 -9.40 2.47
N ASP A 61 8.01 -9.98 3.32
CA ASP A 61 6.58 -10.09 3.06
C ASP A 61 5.75 -9.60 4.26
N CYS A 62 4.52 -9.13 4.00
CA CYS A 62 3.54 -8.83 5.04
C CYS A 62 2.23 -9.59 4.79
N ASN A 63 1.63 -10.08 5.87
CA ASN A 63 0.34 -10.76 5.90
C ASN A 63 -0.57 -10.09 6.94
N GLN A 64 -1.51 -9.28 6.46
CA GLN A 64 -2.52 -8.61 7.28
C GLN A 64 -3.82 -9.37 7.21
N GLN A 65 -4.42 -9.66 8.36
CA GLN A 65 -5.71 -10.33 8.44
C GLN A 65 -6.64 -9.62 9.39
N CYS A 66 -7.80 -9.26 8.89
CA CYS A 66 -8.95 -8.88 9.68
C CYS A 66 -9.92 -10.07 9.73
N ARG A 67 -10.18 -10.58 10.93
CA ARG A 67 -11.10 -11.71 11.14
C ARG A 67 -12.12 -11.37 12.22
N ALA A 68 -13.35 -11.83 12.05
CA ALA A 68 -14.29 -11.88 13.16
C ALA A 68 -13.72 -12.79 14.26
N ALA A 69 -13.22 -12.20 15.33
CA ALA A 69 -12.67 -12.88 16.49
C ALA A 69 -13.29 -12.31 17.77
N LYS A 70 -13.37 -13.17 18.80
CA LYS A 70 -13.72 -12.73 20.15
C LYS A 70 -12.51 -12.10 20.81
N MET A 71 -12.66 -10.87 21.26
CA MET A 71 -11.69 -10.15 22.07
C MET A 71 -11.65 -10.70 23.50
N PRO A 72 -10.54 -10.49 24.24
CA PRO A 72 -10.42 -10.94 25.64
C PRO A 72 -11.53 -10.39 26.57
N ASN A 73 -12.14 -9.26 26.21
CA ASN A 73 -13.29 -8.66 26.90
C ASN A 73 -14.65 -9.21 26.41
N ASN A 74 -14.66 -10.31 25.64
CA ASN A 74 -15.84 -10.94 25.04
C ASN A 74 -16.59 -10.09 23.99
N GLU A 75 -15.99 -9.01 23.48
CA GLU A 75 -16.50 -8.28 22.33
C GLU A 75 -16.12 -8.99 21.02
N THR A 76 -17.02 -9.05 20.05
CA THR A 76 -16.70 -9.60 18.71
C THR A 76 -16.28 -8.46 17.79
N ILE A 77 -15.17 -8.62 17.08
CA ILE A 77 -14.75 -7.66 16.03
C ILE A 77 -15.78 -7.72 14.88
N GLN A 78 -16.61 -6.69 14.78
CA GLN A 78 -17.64 -6.56 13.72
C GLN A 78 -17.17 -5.75 12.51
N GLU A 79 -16.13 -4.94 12.70
CA GLU A 79 -15.51 -4.10 11.66
C GLU A 79 -14.02 -3.95 11.97
N CYS A 80 -13.21 -3.87 10.93
CA CYS A 80 -11.83 -3.39 11.01
C CYS A 80 -11.69 -2.06 10.31
N SER A 81 -10.72 -1.29 10.76
CA SER A 81 -10.23 -0.13 10.02
C SER A 81 -9.72 -0.50 8.63
N ASP A 82 -9.56 0.51 7.78
CA ASP A 82 -8.90 0.37 6.49
C ASP A 82 -7.55 -0.35 6.64
N MET A 83 -7.34 -1.34 5.77
CA MET A 83 -6.10 -2.13 5.72
C MET A 83 -5.16 -1.53 4.70
N GLU A 84 -3.89 -1.38 5.06
CA GLU A 84 -2.91 -0.78 4.16
C GLU A 84 -1.54 -1.46 4.29
N CYS A 85 -1.02 -1.97 3.16
CA CYS A 85 0.25 -2.67 3.06
C CYS A 85 1.16 -2.01 2.01
N LYS A 86 2.37 -1.62 2.42
CA LYS A 86 3.34 -0.89 1.58
C LYS A 86 4.77 -1.32 1.81
N GLY A 87 5.58 -1.25 0.75
CA GLY A 87 7.03 -1.35 0.87
C GLY A 87 7.61 -2.76 0.92
N PHE A 88 6.81 -3.79 1.21
CA PHE A 88 7.23 -5.20 1.16
C PHE A 88 7.36 -5.73 -0.27
N ASP A 89 8.06 -6.84 -0.49
CA ASP A 89 8.06 -7.56 -1.78
C ASP A 89 6.66 -8.11 -2.09
N VAL A 90 6.09 -8.84 -1.14
CA VAL A 90 4.73 -9.41 -1.24
C VAL A 90 3.87 -8.91 -0.09
N CYS A 91 2.63 -8.55 -0.41
CA CYS A 91 1.61 -8.18 0.55
C CYS A 91 0.41 -9.11 0.39
N TYR A 92 -0.02 -9.73 1.48
CA TYR A 92 -1.28 -10.46 1.59
C TYR A 92 -2.22 -9.70 2.54
N GLN A 93 -3.44 -9.42 2.09
CA GLN A 93 -4.47 -8.77 2.89
C GLN A 93 -5.75 -9.59 2.84
N GLY A 94 -6.18 -10.11 3.99
CA GLY A 94 -7.40 -10.91 4.12
C GLY A 94 -8.43 -10.27 5.03
N CYS A 95 -9.66 -10.12 4.55
CA CYS A 95 -10.82 -9.70 5.35
C CYS A 95 -11.86 -10.81 5.41
N PHE A 96 -12.12 -11.36 6.59
CA PHE A 96 -12.95 -12.57 6.77
C PHE A 96 -14.03 -12.40 7.83
N GLY A 97 -15.30 -12.51 7.42
CA GLY A 97 -16.45 -12.59 8.33
C GLY A 97 -16.80 -11.29 9.06
N THR A 98 -16.20 -10.16 8.66
CA THR A 98 -16.33 -8.85 9.29
C THR A 98 -16.32 -7.75 8.22
N ARG A 99 -16.56 -6.50 8.59
CA ARG A 99 -16.53 -5.36 7.66
C ARG A 99 -15.12 -4.79 7.53
N CYS A 100 -14.61 -4.69 6.31
CA CYS A 100 -13.36 -3.99 6.01
C CYS A 100 -13.64 -3.02 4.85
N PRO A 101 -13.96 -1.75 5.14
CA PRO A 101 -14.44 -0.82 4.12
C PRO A 101 -13.50 -0.76 2.91
N LYS A 102 -12.19 -0.66 3.18
CA LYS A 102 -11.18 -0.57 2.14
C LYS A 102 -9.91 -1.35 2.49
N ALA A 103 -9.30 -1.95 1.46
CA ALA A 103 -7.94 -2.46 1.53
C ALA A 103 -7.07 -1.83 0.43
N TYR A 104 -5.92 -1.28 0.80
CA TYR A 104 -4.95 -0.69 -0.10
C TYR A 104 -3.62 -1.46 -0.06
N CYS A 105 -3.08 -1.78 -1.23
CA CYS A 105 -1.87 -2.57 -1.36
C CYS A 105 -0.88 -1.97 -2.37
N LYS A 106 0.36 -1.73 -1.93
CA LYS A 106 1.47 -1.23 -2.76
C LYS A 106 2.81 -1.86 -2.33
N SER A 107 2.99 -3.10 -2.73
CA SER A 107 4.23 -3.87 -2.61
C SER A 107 5.17 -3.64 -3.81
N ARG A 108 6.41 -4.12 -3.70
CA ARG A 108 7.46 -4.03 -4.73
C ARG A 108 7.24 -5.05 -5.86
N LYS A 109 6.62 -6.20 -5.58
CA LYS A 109 6.39 -7.28 -6.56
C LYS A 109 4.91 -7.58 -6.76
N SER A 110 4.25 -8.08 -5.72
CA SER A 110 2.88 -8.57 -5.86
C SER A 110 2.00 -8.33 -4.64
N CYS A 111 0.71 -8.16 -4.91
CA CYS A 111 -0.33 -7.97 -3.90
C CYS A 111 -1.42 -9.02 -4.09
N ASN A 112 -1.83 -9.65 -3.00
CA ASN A 112 -2.98 -10.54 -2.96
C ASN A 112 -3.97 -10.02 -1.91
N GLN A 113 -5.16 -9.63 -2.37
CA GLN A 113 -6.21 -9.06 -1.52
C GLN A 113 -7.46 -9.94 -1.60
N GLU A 114 -7.79 -10.61 -0.50
CA GLU A 114 -8.98 -11.45 -0.39
C GLU A 114 -9.98 -10.82 0.56
N CYS A 115 -11.20 -10.60 0.06
CA CYS A 115 -12.34 -10.24 0.88
C CYS A 115 -13.43 -11.30 0.82
N ALA A 116 -13.59 -12.02 1.93
CA ALA A 116 -14.72 -12.89 2.22
C ALA A 116 -15.70 -12.28 3.25
N GLY A 117 -15.41 -11.07 3.74
CA GLY A 117 -16.29 -10.28 4.59
C GLY A 117 -17.12 -9.24 3.82
N GLN A 118 -17.40 -8.10 4.44
CA GLN A 118 -18.05 -6.95 3.80
C GLN A 118 -17.00 -5.91 3.41
N CYS A 119 -16.58 -5.89 2.15
CA CYS A 119 -15.68 -4.88 1.61
C CYS A 119 -16.35 -4.03 0.54
N THR A 120 -16.05 -2.73 0.54
CA THR A 120 -16.54 -1.83 -0.51
C THR A 120 -15.53 -1.67 -1.63
N LYS A 121 -14.23 -1.64 -1.29
CA LYS A 121 -13.18 -1.35 -2.26
C LYS A 121 -11.84 -2.03 -1.96
N LEU A 122 -11.26 -2.67 -2.97
CA LEU A 122 -9.87 -3.15 -2.98
C LEU A 122 -9.08 -2.28 -3.96
N VAL A 123 -7.96 -1.73 -3.53
CA VAL A 123 -7.08 -0.89 -4.36
C VAL A 123 -5.68 -1.48 -4.36
N CYS A 124 -5.12 -1.69 -5.55
CA CYS A 124 -3.79 -2.22 -5.74
C CYS A 124 -2.94 -1.33 -6.65
N SER A 125 -1.70 -1.11 -6.24
CA SER A 125 -0.69 -0.31 -6.95
C SER A 125 0.64 -1.04 -7.08
N SER A 126 0.61 -2.37 -7.04
CA SER A 126 1.77 -3.24 -7.25
C SER A 126 1.93 -3.67 -8.70
N PRO A 127 3.13 -4.08 -9.14
CA PRO A 127 3.31 -4.60 -10.50
C PRO A 127 2.34 -5.72 -10.86
N GLU A 128 2.08 -6.63 -9.91
CA GLU A 128 1.12 -7.73 -10.06
C GLU A 128 0.08 -7.70 -8.93
N CYS A 129 -1.20 -7.75 -9.30
CA CYS A 129 -2.31 -7.66 -8.38
C CYS A 129 -3.27 -8.83 -8.57
N ILE A 130 -3.65 -9.48 -7.48
CA ILE A 130 -4.75 -10.44 -7.41
C ILE A 130 -5.74 -9.90 -6.38
N GLN A 131 -6.97 -9.63 -6.79
CA GLN A 131 -8.02 -9.14 -5.90
C GLN A 131 -9.27 -10.03 -6.02
N GLN A 132 -9.89 -10.31 -4.89
CA GLN A 132 -11.07 -11.17 -4.84
C GLN A 132 -12.09 -10.62 -3.85
N CYS A 133 -13.34 -10.49 -4.26
CA CYS A 133 -14.42 -10.02 -3.37
C CYS A 133 -15.82 -10.41 -3.87
N SER A 134 -16.85 -10.05 -3.10
CA SER A 134 -18.25 -10.06 -3.53
C SER A 134 -18.84 -8.66 -3.41
N ASN A 135 -19.65 -8.24 -4.39
CA ASN A 135 -20.35 -6.94 -4.39
C ASN A 135 -19.45 -5.73 -4.06
N CYS A 136 -18.25 -5.67 -4.64
CA CYS A 136 -17.26 -4.63 -4.32
C CYS A 136 -16.63 -4.01 -5.58
N THR A 137 -15.86 -2.93 -5.40
CA THR A 137 -14.98 -2.40 -6.44
C THR A 137 -13.55 -2.92 -6.26
N MET A 138 -13.00 -3.54 -7.29
CA MET A 138 -11.60 -3.94 -7.40
C MET A 138 -10.91 -2.97 -8.35
N GLU A 139 -9.84 -2.32 -7.91
CA GLU A 139 -9.14 -1.26 -8.65
C GLU A 139 -7.64 -1.51 -8.67
N CYS A 140 -7.09 -1.63 -9.88
CA CYS A 140 -5.66 -1.56 -10.16
C CYS A 140 -5.33 -0.16 -10.70
N THR A 141 -4.35 0.51 -10.08
CA THR A 141 -3.88 1.82 -10.55
C THR A 141 -3.11 1.69 -11.87
N SER A 142 -2.82 2.84 -12.48
CA SER A 142 -2.24 2.89 -13.83
C SER A 142 -0.86 2.25 -14.00
N GLU A 143 -0.11 2.13 -12.92
CA GLU A 143 1.23 1.56 -12.88
C GLU A 143 1.25 0.03 -12.76
N VAL A 144 0.09 -0.60 -12.55
CA VAL A 144 -0.05 -2.06 -12.44
C VAL A 144 0.13 -2.69 -13.83
N LYS A 145 0.98 -3.72 -13.92
CA LYS A 145 1.23 -4.45 -15.17
C LYS A 145 0.20 -5.56 -15.38
N LYS A 146 -0.06 -6.33 -14.33
CA LYS A 146 -1.00 -7.46 -14.35
C LYS A 146 -2.01 -7.34 -13.23
N CYS A 147 -3.27 -7.49 -13.58
CA CYS A 147 -4.39 -7.28 -12.68
C CYS A 147 -5.41 -8.39 -12.86
N GLY A 148 -5.45 -9.32 -11.91
CA GLY A 148 -6.42 -10.41 -11.85
C GLY A 148 -7.52 -10.12 -10.84
N HIS A 149 -8.74 -10.00 -11.31
CA HIS A 149 -9.92 -9.77 -10.47
C HIS A 149 -10.83 -11.00 -10.44
N PHE A 150 -11.27 -11.39 -9.25
CA PHE A 150 -12.14 -12.54 -9.04
C PHE A 150 -13.40 -12.12 -8.29
N CYS A 151 -14.53 -12.05 -9.00
CA CYS A 151 -15.83 -11.76 -8.41
C CYS A 151 -16.48 -13.05 -7.90
N ARG A 152 -16.55 -13.22 -6.58
CA ARG A 152 -17.15 -14.39 -5.93
C ARG A 152 -18.68 -14.36 -5.91
N GLY A 153 -19.28 -13.16 -5.98
CA GLY A 153 -20.72 -13.00 -5.90
C GLY A 153 -21.19 -11.55 -6.06
N GLY A 154 -22.47 -11.39 -6.39
CA GLY A 154 -23.11 -10.06 -6.54
C GLY A 154 -22.57 -9.29 -7.75
N HIS A 155 -22.47 -7.97 -7.62
CA HIS A 155 -22.03 -7.07 -8.69
C HIS A 155 -20.66 -6.48 -8.36
N CYS A 156 -19.62 -6.97 -9.02
CA CYS A 156 -18.27 -6.43 -8.88
C CYS A 156 -17.97 -5.42 -9.98
N LYS A 157 -17.28 -4.33 -9.61
CA LYS A 157 -16.71 -3.37 -10.55
C LYS A 157 -15.20 -3.54 -10.59
N SER A 158 -14.66 -3.90 -11.75
CA SER A 158 -13.23 -4.09 -12.00
C SER A 158 -12.69 -2.87 -12.73
N ILE A 159 -11.77 -2.12 -12.12
CA ILE A 159 -11.16 -0.91 -12.70
C ILE A 159 -9.69 -1.21 -12.98
N CYS A 160 -9.25 -0.98 -14.22
CA CYS A 160 -7.88 -1.25 -14.65
C CYS A 160 -7.29 -0.09 -15.45
N GLY A 161 -5.98 0.12 -15.34
CA GLY A 161 -5.25 1.05 -16.18
C GLY A 161 -5.27 0.63 -17.66
N LYS A 162 -5.26 1.60 -18.58
CA LYS A 162 -5.26 1.35 -20.04
C LYS A 162 -4.15 0.40 -20.51
N ASN A 163 -3.00 0.40 -19.84
CA ASN A 163 -1.83 -0.39 -20.23
C ASN A 163 -1.66 -1.67 -19.38
N SER A 164 -2.62 -1.99 -18.52
CA SER A 164 -2.57 -3.16 -17.65
C SER A 164 -3.19 -4.38 -18.36
N GLU A 165 -2.56 -5.54 -18.22
CA GLU A 165 -3.21 -6.83 -18.52
C GLU A 165 -4.27 -7.08 -17.44
N CYS A 166 -5.53 -6.91 -17.81
CA CYS A 166 -6.66 -6.95 -16.89
C CYS A 166 -7.55 -8.15 -17.20
N SER A 167 -7.74 -9.02 -16.21
CA SER A 167 -8.74 -10.09 -16.26
C SER A 167 -9.77 -9.87 -15.16
N CYS A 168 -11.04 -10.18 -15.47
CA CYS A 168 -12.05 -10.34 -14.44
C CYS A 168 -12.82 -11.63 -14.65
N GLU A 169 -12.75 -12.51 -13.66
CA GLU A 169 -13.42 -13.79 -13.63
C GLU A 169 -14.57 -13.76 -12.62
N THR A 170 -15.63 -14.51 -12.91
CA THR A 170 -16.79 -14.68 -12.03
C THR A 170 -16.90 -16.14 -11.63
N TYR A 171 -17.25 -16.41 -10.38
CA TYR A 171 -17.69 -17.76 -9.99
C TYR A 171 -18.97 -18.13 -10.74
N SER A 172 -19.17 -19.43 -11.03
CA SER A 172 -20.22 -20.00 -11.91
C SER A 172 -21.69 -19.78 -11.50
N ASN A 173 -21.98 -18.78 -10.66
CA ASN A 173 -23.33 -18.37 -10.33
C ASN A 173 -23.84 -17.37 -11.39
N PRO A 174 -24.97 -17.63 -12.06
CA PRO A 174 -25.50 -16.79 -13.13
C PRO A 174 -25.89 -15.37 -12.69
N SER A 175 -26.07 -15.14 -11.39
CA SER A 175 -26.36 -13.81 -10.84
C SER A 175 -25.11 -12.94 -10.62
N THR A 176 -23.91 -13.54 -10.63
CA THR A 176 -22.65 -12.82 -10.43
C THR A 176 -22.29 -12.05 -11.70
N LYS A 177 -22.02 -10.76 -11.56
CA LYS A 177 -21.59 -9.91 -12.68
C LYS A 177 -20.27 -9.22 -12.33
N CYS A 178 -19.30 -9.30 -13.23
CA CYS A 178 -18.13 -8.44 -13.18
C CYS A 178 -18.16 -7.42 -14.33
N THR A 179 -18.18 -6.14 -13.99
CA THR A 179 -18.12 -5.04 -14.97
C THR A 179 -16.70 -4.51 -15.03
N VAL A 180 -16.05 -4.64 -16.18
CA VAL A 180 -14.69 -4.12 -16.39
C VAL A 180 -14.75 -2.69 -16.92
N VAL A 181 -13.96 -1.81 -16.33
CA VAL A 181 -13.81 -0.40 -16.70
C VAL A 181 -12.33 -0.10 -16.90
N ILE A 182 -11.96 0.26 -18.13
CA ILE A 182 -10.59 0.63 -18.49
C ILE A 182 -10.45 2.15 -18.40
N VAL A 183 -9.46 2.61 -17.64
CA VAL A 183 -9.21 4.03 -17.39
C VAL A 183 -7.84 4.45 -17.92
N ALA A 184 -7.85 5.43 -18.83
CA ALA A 184 -6.63 6.13 -19.25
C ALA A 184 -6.24 7.12 -18.15
N HIS A 185 -5.21 6.79 -17.36
CA HIS A 185 -4.62 7.79 -16.47
C HIS A 185 -3.66 8.64 -17.28
N ALA A 186 -3.79 9.96 -17.16
CA ALA A 186 -2.76 10.87 -17.63
C ALA A 186 -1.44 10.47 -16.96
N ALA A 187 -0.44 10.10 -17.74
CA ALA A 187 0.89 9.82 -17.22
C ALA A 187 1.31 11.03 -16.37
N LYS A 188 1.56 10.81 -15.07
CA LYS A 188 2.25 11.83 -14.26
C LYS A 188 3.63 11.97 -14.89
N VAL A 189 3.79 12.95 -15.76
CA VAL A 189 5.10 13.37 -16.26
C VAL A 189 5.83 13.86 -15.02
N SER A 190 6.70 12.99 -14.49
CA SER A 190 7.64 13.33 -13.45
C SER A 190 8.44 14.53 -13.95
N ALA A 191 8.17 15.69 -13.37
CA ALA A 191 8.69 16.98 -13.81
C ALA A 191 10.13 17.35 -13.32
N PRO A 192 10.98 16.51 -12.69
CA PRO A 192 12.30 16.99 -12.28
C PRO A 192 13.31 17.04 -13.44
N PHE A 193 13.11 16.30 -14.54
CA PHE A 193 14.06 16.27 -15.66
C PHE A 193 14.00 17.52 -16.56
N PHE A 194 12.80 18.08 -16.76
CA PHE A 194 12.63 19.29 -17.59
C PHE A 194 13.22 20.54 -16.93
N VAL A 195 13.16 20.66 -15.60
CA VAL A 195 13.78 21.78 -14.87
C VAL A 195 15.31 21.71 -14.95
N TYR A 196 15.89 20.51 -14.88
CA TYR A 196 17.34 20.33 -15.01
C TYR A 196 17.87 20.67 -16.41
N LEU A 197 17.15 20.28 -17.47
CA LEU A 197 17.52 20.60 -18.85
C LEU A 197 17.45 22.09 -19.16
N ILE A 198 16.45 22.81 -18.64
CA ILE A 198 16.36 24.26 -18.79
C ILE A 198 17.49 24.96 -18.02
N GLY A 199 17.79 24.52 -16.79
CA GLY A 199 18.90 25.07 -15.99
C GLY A 199 20.28 24.91 -16.65
N LEU A 200 20.56 23.74 -17.25
CA LEU A 200 21.81 23.49 -17.98
C LEU A 200 21.96 24.40 -19.22
N PHE A 201 20.87 24.68 -19.94
CA PHE A 201 20.89 25.59 -21.08
C PHE A 201 21.27 27.03 -20.69
N PHE A 202 20.78 27.51 -19.54
CA PHE A 202 21.16 28.84 -19.03
C PHE A 202 22.61 28.87 -18.51
N PHE A 203 23.10 27.78 -17.92
CA PHE A 203 24.47 27.72 -17.42
C PHE A 203 25.50 27.72 -18.55
N VAL A 204 25.27 26.95 -19.62
CA VAL A 204 26.17 26.91 -20.80
C VAL A 204 26.19 28.26 -21.54
N LYS A 205 25.06 28.95 -21.66
CA LYS A 205 25.01 30.30 -22.25
C LYS A 205 25.82 31.34 -21.48
N ASN A 206 25.87 31.23 -20.15
CA ASN A 206 26.64 32.16 -19.33
C ASN A 206 28.15 31.87 -19.37
N ILE A 207 28.55 30.61 -19.49
CA ILE A 207 29.98 30.25 -19.64
C ILE A 207 30.51 30.70 -21.01
N ALA A 208 29.74 30.55 -22.09
CA ALA A 208 30.16 31.01 -23.42
C ALA A 208 30.44 32.52 -23.47
N LYS A 209 29.65 33.32 -22.73
CA LYS A 209 29.88 34.78 -22.61
C LYS A 209 31.13 35.15 -21.79
N LEU A 210 31.63 34.25 -20.95
CA LEU A 210 32.81 34.48 -20.11
C LEU A 210 34.13 34.08 -20.79
N ILE A 211 34.08 33.31 -21.89
CA ILE A 211 35.26 32.86 -22.64
C ILE A 211 35.61 33.84 -23.79
N ASP A 212 34.66 34.68 -24.20
CA ASP A 212 34.84 35.73 -25.22
C ASP A 212 35.19 37.13 -24.64
N MET A 213 35.63 37.21 -23.38
CA MET A 213 36.15 38.44 -22.73
C MET A 213 37.62 38.29 -22.36
#